data_AF-A0A0D6AWG0-F1
#
_entry.id   AF-A0A0D6AWG0-F1
#
_cell.length_a   1.000
_cell.length_b   1.000
_cell.length_c   1.000
_cell.angle_alpha   90.00
_cell.angle_beta   90.00
_cell.angle_gamma   90.00
#
_symmetry.space_group_name_H-M   'P 1'
#
loop_
_entity.id
_entity.type
_entity.pdbx_description
1 polymer ?
#
loop_
_entity_poly.entity_id
_entity_poly.type
_entity_poly.pdbx_seq_one_letter_code
_entity_poly.pdbx_strand_id
1 'polypeptide(L)'
;MGKGSKTRTRAVKLAKKAELAGMPGLAPVERREKDGRIRRSTRPGYERTEADVALRARCRQMGWKARPEDMAKARAQSLECDAGRVLHLLCDRPDEVARLWSAFAGLCGAHAAYAKRYLGVRLHPKTAKIEMLLERFEISGDDDLDLRSEEEKAHAAVTNWMRWQGYLGHLDRWQQAAIWGAVREQTALIRDRQATDEGRGYVQALRKLADVVERR
;
A
#
# COMPACT_ATOMS: atom_id res chain seq x y z
N MET A 1 -37.17 -7.10 15.09
CA MET A 1 -36.52 -5.82 15.45
C MET A 1 -36.83 -4.78 14.37
N GLY A 2 -37.95 -4.06 14.50
CA GLY A 2 -38.66 -3.41 13.40
C GLY A 2 -38.12 -2.03 12.95
N LYS A 3 -38.26 -1.77 11.65
CA LYS A 3 -37.93 -0.51 10.95
C LYS A 3 -38.59 0.76 11.54
N GLY A 4 -39.62 0.63 12.39
CA GLY A 4 -40.34 1.75 13.02
C GLY A 4 -39.59 2.52 14.12
N SER A 5 -38.56 1.91 14.73
CA SER A 5 -37.78 2.57 15.80
C SER A 5 -36.97 3.77 15.26
N LYS A 6 -36.34 3.61 14.08
CA LYS A 6 -35.52 4.65 13.44
C LYS A 6 -36.37 5.82 12.92
N THR A 7 -37.61 5.55 12.49
CA THR A 7 -38.54 6.55 11.97
C THR A 7 -39.05 7.46 13.09
N ARG A 8 -39.41 6.89 14.24
CA ARG A 8 -39.80 7.68 15.44
C ARG A 8 -38.66 8.56 15.95
N THR A 9 -37.44 8.04 16.02
CA THR A 9 -36.28 8.86 16.48
C THR A 9 -35.98 10.01 15.53
N ARG A 10 -36.20 9.83 14.22
CA ARG A 10 -36.00 10.87 13.22
C ARG A 10 -37.09 11.95 13.30
N ALA A 11 -38.34 11.56 13.52
CA ALA A 11 -39.46 12.48 13.74
C ALA A 11 -39.27 13.35 14.99
N VAL A 12 -38.84 12.75 16.12
CA VAL A 12 -38.53 13.49 17.36
C VAL A 12 -37.39 14.49 17.17
N LYS A 13 -36.35 14.13 16.40
CA LYS A 13 -35.25 15.05 16.07
C LYS A 13 -35.70 16.22 15.17
N LEU A 14 -36.63 15.97 14.25
CA LEU A 14 -37.19 16.99 13.37
C LEU A 14 -38.10 17.96 14.14
N ALA A 15 -38.95 17.45 15.03
CA ALA A 15 -39.79 18.26 15.90
C ALA A 15 -38.95 19.18 16.81
N LYS A 16 -37.91 18.64 17.47
CA LYS A 16 -36.96 19.45 18.24
C LYS A 16 -36.25 20.51 17.41
N LYS A 17 -35.91 20.20 16.15
CA LYS A 17 -35.24 21.14 15.24
C LYS A 17 -36.17 22.28 14.80
N ALA A 18 -37.47 22.00 14.63
CA ALA A 18 -38.49 22.98 14.31
C ALA A 18 -38.79 23.89 15.51
N GLU A 19 -38.83 23.33 16.73
CA GLU A 19 -39.00 24.08 17.98
C GLU A 19 -37.82 25.04 18.24
N LEU A 20 -36.59 24.60 17.94
CA LEU A 20 -35.38 25.43 17.99
C LEU A 20 -35.30 26.51 16.90
N ALA A 21 -36.10 26.44 15.84
CA ALA A 21 -36.07 27.41 14.74
C ALA A 21 -36.84 28.71 15.04
N GLY A 22 -37.69 28.71 16.09
CA GLY A 22 -38.43 29.88 16.56
C GLY A 22 -37.74 30.67 17.68
N MET A 23 -36.57 30.23 18.14
CA MET A 23 -35.77 30.94 19.15
C MET A 23 -34.79 31.91 18.49
N PRO A 24 -34.49 33.07 19.11
CA PRO A 24 -33.42 33.96 18.63
C PRO A 24 -32.13 33.13 18.47
N GLY A 25 -31.52 33.22 17.29
CA GLY A 25 -30.47 32.31 16.87
C GLY A 25 -29.35 32.20 17.89
N LEU A 26 -29.31 31.08 18.63
CA LEU A 26 -28.20 30.76 19.51
C LEU A 26 -26.92 30.76 18.67
N ALA A 27 -25.88 31.43 19.18
CA ALA A 27 -24.59 31.45 18.51
C ALA A 27 -24.15 30.01 18.17
N PRO A 28 -23.61 29.76 16.97
CA PRO A 28 -23.26 28.41 16.53
C PRO A 28 -22.26 27.79 17.51
N VAL A 29 -22.71 26.77 18.25
CA VAL A 29 -21.84 26.03 19.17
C VAL A 29 -21.03 25.00 18.36
N GLU A 30 -19.71 25.14 18.38
CA GLU A 30 -18.82 24.18 17.74
C GLU A 30 -19.00 22.78 18.36
N ARG A 31 -19.30 21.79 17.52
CA ARG A 31 -19.42 20.40 17.98
C ARG A 31 -18.07 19.82 18.34
N ARG A 32 -17.88 19.51 19.61
CA ARG A 32 -16.68 18.86 20.18
C ARG A 32 -16.64 17.35 19.90
N GLU A 33 -15.45 16.77 19.93
CA GLU A 33 -15.20 15.33 19.95
C GLU A 33 -15.68 14.71 21.28
N LYS A 34 -15.77 13.37 21.34
CA LYS A 34 -16.29 12.64 22.52
C LYS A 34 -15.41 12.86 23.78
N ASP A 35 -14.17 13.30 23.59
CA ASP A 35 -13.20 13.66 24.61
C ASP A 35 -13.24 15.15 25.00
N GLY A 36 -14.23 15.92 24.52
CA GLY A 36 -14.42 17.33 24.85
C GLY A 36 -13.50 18.30 24.08
N ARG A 37 -12.64 17.79 23.18
CA ARG A 37 -11.77 18.63 22.35
C ARG A 37 -12.52 19.17 21.12
N ILE A 38 -12.09 20.31 20.59
CA ILE A 38 -12.58 20.83 19.31
C ILE A 38 -12.27 19.78 18.23
N ARG A 39 -13.25 19.48 17.37
CA ARG A 39 -13.08 18.54 16.26
C ARG A 39 -11.84 18.93 15.44
N ARG A 40 -10.95 17.98 15.20
CA ARG A 40 -9.73 18.28 14.40
C ARG A 40 -10.07 18.79 13.01
N SER A 41 -11.17 18.32 12.42
CA SER A 41 -11.68 18.76 11.11
C SER A 41 -12.16 20.21 11.05
N THR A 42 -12.33 20.88 12.19
CA THR A 42 -12.78 22.28 12.29
C THR A 42 -11.66 23.21 12.77
N ARG A 43 -10.43 22.72 12.95
CA ARG A 43 -9.30 23.59 13.27
C ARG A 43 -8.93 24.44 12.03
N PRO A 44 -8.74 25.76 12.18
CA PRO A 44 -8.18 26.60 11.13
C PRO A 44 -6.84 26.00 10.65
N GLY A 45 -6.68 25.82 9.33
CA GLY A 45 -5.48 25.22 8.73
C GLY A 45 -5.41 23.69 8.71
N TYR A 46 -6.44 22.97 9.16
CA TYR A 46 -6.51 21.52 9.01
C TYR A 46 -7.03 21.13 7.62
N GLU A 47 -6.12 20.94 6.66
CA GLU A 47 -6.44 20.23 5.42
C GLU A 47 -6.21 18.74 5.63
N ARG A 48 -7.29 17.96 5.57
CA ARG A 48 -7.18 16.51 5.51
C ARG A 48 -6.66 16.15 4.13
N THR A 49 -5.37 15.88 4.03
CA THR A 49 -4.77 15.44 2.78
C THR A 49 -5.33 14.07 2.38
N GLU A 50 -5.45 13.81 1.09
CA GLU A 50 -5.85 12.49 0.58
C GLU A 50 -4.87 11.40 1.03
N ALA A 51 -3.58 11.77 1.13
CA ALA A 51 -2.52 10.94 1.67
C ALA A 51 -2.82 10.46 3.11
N ASP A 52 -3.34 11.34 3.98
CA ASP A 52 -3.71 10.94 5.35
C ASP A 52 -4.85 9.91 5.37
N VAL A 53 -5.75 9.94 4.39
CA VAL A 53 -6.83 8.94 4.28
C VAL A 53 -6.26 7.57 3.92
N ALA A 54 -5.37 7.53 2.92
CA ALA A 54 -4.70 6.32 2.48
C ALA A 54 -3.85 5.71 3.60
N LEU A 55 -3.05 6.52 4.29
CA LEU A 55 -2.21 6.06 5.40
C LEU A 55 -3.04 5.52 6.58
N ARG A 56 -4.14 6.19 6.95
CA ARG A 56 -5.08 5.65 7.97
C ARG A 56 -5.73 4.35 7.53
N ALA A 57 -6.01 4.18 6.23
CA ALA A 57 -6.51 2.91 5.70
C ALA A 57 -5.47 1.79 5.85
N ARG A 58 -4.20 2.05 5.50
CA ARG A 58 -3.09 1.10 5.70
C ARG A 58 -2.90 0.74 7.18
N CYS A 59 -2.91 1.72 8.09
CA CYS A 59 -2.87 1.44 9.54
C CYS A 59 -4.00 0.49 9.97
N ARG A 60 -5.24 0.72 9.50
CA ARG A 60 -6.38 -0.16 9.84
C ARG A 60 -6.23 -1.57 9.30
N GLN A 61 -5.72 -1.73 8.08
CA GLN A 61 -5.45 -3.05 7.49
C GLN A 61 -4.44 -3.83 8.33
N MET A 62 -3.43 -3.15 8.87
CA MET A 62 -2.41 -3.74 9.75
C MET A 62 -2.83 -3.83 11.23
N GLY A 63 -4.02 -3.34 11.59
CA GLY A 63 -4.47 -3.28 12.99
C GLY A 63 -3.78 -2.22 13.85
N TRP A 64 -3.00 -1.31 13.26
CA TRP A 64 -2.32 -0.22 13.94
C TRP A 64 -3.26 0.95 14.24
N LYS A 65 -2.90 1.75 15.25
CA LYS A 65 -3.62 2.99 15.56
C LYS A 65 -3.14 4.08 14.61
N ALA A 66 -3.98 5.09 14.33
CA ALA A 66 -3.58 6.23 13.50
C ALA A 66 -2.75 7.26 14.31
N ARG A 67 -1.65 6.80 14.92
CA ARG A 67 -0.68 7.66 15.64
C ARG A 67 0.37 8.17 14.65
N PRO A 68 1.05 9.31 14.90
CA PRO A 68 2.07 9.84 13.99
C PRO A 68 3.16 8.81 13.62
N GLU A 69 3.65 8.02 14.57
CA GLU A 69 4.65 6.98 14.37
C GLU A 69 4.13 5.84 13.47
N ASP A 70 2.94 5.30 13.77
CA ASP A 70 2.28 4.26 12.97
C ASP A 70 1.97 4.76 11.54
N MET A 71 1.62 6.03 11.41
CA MET A 71 1.37 6.69 10.12
C MET A 71 2.65 6.89 9.32
N ALA A 72 3.79 7.16 9.97
CA ALA A 72 5.09 7.19 9.32
C ALA A 72 5.47 5.80 8.81
N LYS A 73 5.29 4.75 9.62
CA LYS A 73 5.47 3.35 9.18
C LYS A 73 4.55 2.99 8.01
N ALA A 74 3.31 3.47 8.00
CA ALA A 74 2.33 3.24 6.94
C ALA A 74 2.73 3.80 5.56
N ARG A 75 3.76 4.66 5.49
CA ARG A 75 4.31 5.19 4.24
C ARG A 75 5.16 4.18 3.48
N ALA A 76 5.59 3.10 4.12
CA ALA A 76 6.41 2.08 3.47
C ALA A 76 5.70 1.50 2.23
N GLN A 77 6.41 1.45 1.10
CA GLN A 77 5.90 0.90 -0.16
C GLN A 77 5.47 -0.58 -0.01
N SER A 78 6.15 -1.34 0.85
CA SER A 78 5.81 -2.73 1.15
C SER A 78 4.38 -2.92 1.68
N LEU A 79 3.70 -1.87 2.15
CA LEU A 79 2.32 -1.97 2.62
C LEU A 79 1.27 -1.87 1.50
N GLU A 80 1.68 -1.74 0.23
CA GLU A 80 0.78 -1.62 -0.92
C GLU A 80 0.20 -2.95 -1.38
N CYS A 81 0.91 -4.06 -1.13
CA CYS A 81 0.50 -5.40 -1.55
C CYS A 81 0.45 -6.37 -0.38
N ASP A 82 -0.19 -7.53 -0.56
CA ASP A 82 -0.21 -8.59 0.46
C ASP A 82 1.20 -9.14 0.74
N ALA A 83 2.02 -9.25 -0.31
CA ALA A 83 3.39 -9.78 -0.25
C ALA A 83 4.30 -8.96 0.69
N GLY A 84 4.20 -7.63 0.67
CA GLY A 84 4.95 -6.82 1.62
C GLY A 84 4.26 -6.71 2.99
N ARG A 85 2.92 -6.66 3.04
CA ARG A 85 2.18 -6.63 4.32
C ARG A 85 2.44 -7.85 5.19
N VAL A 86 2.56 -9.05 4.61
CA VAL A 86 2.81 -10.27 5.38
C VAL A 86 4.20 -10.25 6.05
N LEU A 87 5.17 -9.53 5.48
CA LEU A 87 6.47 -9.30 6.11
C LEU A 87 6.33 -8.54 7.43
N HIS A 88 5.50 -7.49 7.44
CA HIS A 88 5.22 -6.71 8.66
C HIS A 88 4.38 -7.48 9.70
N LEU A 89 3.72 -8.57 9.32
CA LEU A 89 3.00 -9.46 10.24
C LEU A 89 3.89 -10.56 10.83
N LEU A 90 4.92 -11.00 10.10
CA LEU A 90 5.74 -12.16 10.45
C LEU A 90 7.18 -11.82 10.88
N CYS A 91 7.65 -10.60 10.60
CA CYS A 91 9.00 -10.16 10.96
C CYS A 91 8.91 -9.03 11.99
N ASP A 92 9.61 -9.19 13.11
CA ASP A 92 9.62 -8.19 14.18
C ASP A 92 10.58 -7.05 13.90
N ARG A 93 11.64 -7.31 13.12
CA ARG A 93 12.72 -6.36 12.86
C ARG A 93 12.48 -5.55 11.58
N PRO A 94 12.51 -4.21 11.63
CA PRO A 94 12.40 -3.36 10.44
C PRO A 94 13.47 -3.65 9.38
N ASP A 95 14.71 -3.91 9.80
CA ASP A 95 15.83 -4.21 8.89
C ASP A 95 15.57 -5.48 8.08
N GLU A 96 14.97 -6.50 8.72
CA GLU A 96 14.62 -7.75 8.06
C GLU A 96 13.53 -7.51 7.02
N VAL A 97 12.50 -6.73 7.36
CA VAL A 97 11.45 -6.37 6.41
C VAL A 97 12.03 -5.61 5.21
N ALA A 98 12.93 -4.64 5.45
CA ALA A 98 13.56 -3.87 4.39
C ALA A 98 14.41 -4.77 3.46
N ARG A 99 15.20 -5.67 4.04
CA ARG A 99 16.02 -6.65 3.34
C ARG A 99 15.18 -7.57 2.45
N LEU A 100 14.16 -8.22 3.03
CA LEU A 100 13.28 -9.12 2.30
C LEU A 100 12.49 -8.40 1.21
N TRP A 101 11.98 -7.20 1.52
CA TRP A 101 11.28 -6.38 0.55
C TRP A 101 12.17 -5.96 -0.61
N SER A 102 13.44 -5.61 -0.35
CA SER A 102 14.40 -5.25 -1.40
C SER A 102 14.63 -6.41 -2.38
N ALA A 103 14.78 -7.64 -1.87
CA ALA A 103 14.89 -8.83 -2.71
C ALA A 103 13.62 -9.06 -3.55
N PHE A 104 12.44 -8.96 -2.94
CA PHE A 104 11.18 -9.14 -3.67
C PHE A 104 10.93 -8.05 -4.72
N ALA A 105 11.14 -6.78 -4.34
CA ALA A 105 10.99 -5.63 -5.23
C ALA A 105 12.00 -5.68 -6.39
N GLY A 106 13.23 -6.10 -6.12
CA GLY A 106 14.26 -6.31 -7.15
C GLY A 106 13.85 -7.37 -8.17
N LEU A 107 13.30 -8.50 -7.72
CA LEU A 107 12.76 -9.54 -8.60
C LEU A 107 11.60 -9.02 -9.45
N CYS A 108 10.62 -8.36 -8.82
CA CYS A 108 9.45 -7.78 -9.51
C CYS A 108 9.89 -6.72 -10.55
N GLY A 109 10.83 -5.85 -10.20
CA GLY A 109 11.39 -4.85 -11.09
C GLY A 109 12.11 -5.46 -12.29
N ALA A 110 12.94 -6.49 -12.06
CA ALA A 110 13.62 -7.21 -13.14
C ALA A 110 12.63 -7.91 -14.09
N HIS A 111 11.61 -8.57 -13.53
CA HIS A 111 10.56 -9.22 -14.32
C HIS A 111 9.77 -8.22 -15.16
N ALA A 112 9.35 -7.10 -14.56
CA ALA A 112 8.61 -6.05 -15.25
C ALA A 112 9.45 -5.38 -16.36
N ALA A 113 10.73 -5.13 -16.12
CA ALA A 113 11.64 -4.56 -17.10
C ALA A 113 11.82 -5.51 -18.30
N TYR A 114 12.08 -6.80 -18.04
CA TYR A 114 12.20 -7.82 -19.08
C TYR A 114 10.91 -7.98 -19.88
N ALA A 115 9.76 -8.12 -19.22
CA ALA A 115 8.47 -8.24 -19.88
C ALA A 115 8.18 -7.04 -20.80
N LYS A 116 8.42 -5.82 -20.31
CA LYS A 116 8.17 -4.59 -21.07
C LYS A 116 9.10 -4.47 -22.27
N ARG A 117 10.39 -4.71 -22.10
CA ARG A 117 11.44 -4.38 -23.09
C ARG A 117 11.73 -5.52 -24.06
N TYR A 118 11.70 -6.76 -23.59
CA TYR A 118 12.04 -7.93 -24.41
C TYR A 118 10.79 -8.62 -24.95
N LEU A 119 9.77 -8.85 -24.11
CA LEU A 119 8.53 -9.52 -24.54
C LEU A 119 7.50 -8.55 -25.14
N GLY A 120 7.68 -7.24 -24.98
CA GLY A 120 6.73 -6.22 -25.44
C GLY A 120 5.40 -6.21 -24.68
N VAL A 121 5.31 -6.88 -23.52
CA VAL A 121 4.09 -7.00 -22.72
C VAL A 121 4.20 -6.25 -21.40
N ARG A 122 3.08 -5.75 -20.88
CA ARG A 122 3.01 -5.17 -19.53
C ARG A 122 2.40 -6.20 -18.59
N LEU A 123 3.07 -6.45 -17.46
CA LEU A 123 2.59 -7.42 -16.45
C LEU A 123 1.33 -6.95 -15.73
N HIS A 124 1.16 -5.64 -15.59
CA HIS A 124 0.01 -5.04 -14.94
C HIS A 124 -0.82 -4.25 -15.95
N PRO A 125 -2.16 -4.35 -15.91
CA PRO A 125 -3.03 -3.59 -16.80
C PRO A 125 -2.78 -2.10 -16.62
N LYS A 126 -2.84 -1.33 -17.71
CA LYS A 126 -2.85 0.13 -17.60
C LYS A 126 -4.12 0.52 -16.84
N THR A 127 -3.98 0.99 -15.60
CA THR A 127 -5.05 1.80 -14.99
C THR A 127 -5.23 3.03 -15.87
N ALA A 128 -6.47 3.44 -16.11
CA ALA A 128 -6.77 4.65 -16.85
C ALA A 128 -5.96 5.80 -16.24
N LYS A 129 -4.93 6.26 -16.96
CA LYS A 129 -4.26 7.51 -16.62
C LYS A 129 -5.30 8.56 -16.97
N ILE A 130 -5.94 9.15 -15.96
CA ILE A 130 -6.71 10.36 -16.20
C ILE A 130 -5.66 11.37 -16.65
N GLU A 131 -5.58 11.62 -17.95
CA GLU A 131 -4.80 12.71 -18.53
C GLU A 131 -5.46 14.02 -18.10
N MET A 132 -5.36 14.35 -16.81
CA MET A 132 -5.49 15.73 -16.40
C MET A 132 -4.22 16.40 -16.91
N LEU A 133 -4.36 17.20 -17.95
CA LEU A 133 -3.38 18.19 -18.38
C LEU A 133 -3.02 19.08 -17.18
N LEU A 134 -2.04 18.66 -16.39
CA LEU A 134 -1.29 19.55 -15.54
C LEU A 134 -0.02 19.87 -16.34
N GLU A 135 -0.13 20.84 -17.24
CA GLU A 135 1.02 21.48 -17.83
C GLU A 135 1.79 22.19 -16.71
N ARG A 136 2.76 21.47 -16.14
CA ARG A 136 3.87 22.05 -15.43
C ARG A 136 5.09 21.25 -15.84
N PHE A 137 5.73 21.69 -16.93
CA PHE A 137 7.00 21.18 -17.42
C PHE A 137 8.14 21.63 -16.48
N GLU A 138 8.04 21.27 -15.20
CA GLU A 138 9.17 21.35 -14.27
C GLU A 138 9.89 20.01 -14.37
N ILE A 139 11.04 19.99 -15.06
CA ILE A 139 12.01 18.90 -14.92
C ILE A 139 12.51 19.03 -13.47
N SER A 140 12.01 18.17 -12.59
CA SER A 140 12.60 18.02 -11.27
C SER A 140 14.01 17.46 -11.48
N GLY A 141 15.02 18.02 -10.82
CA GLY A 141 16.41 17.53 -10.91
C GLY A 141 16.60 16.08 -10.44
N ASP A 142 15.53 15.43 -9.96
CA ASP A 142 15.45 14.01 -9.57
C ASP A 142 15.00 13.08 -10.72
N ASP A 143 14.67 13.60 -11.91
CA ASP A 143 14.38 12.75 -13.07
C ASP A 143 15.67 12.15 -13.62
N ASP A 144 16.04 10.97 -13.12
CA ASP A 144 17.16 10.17 -13.64
C ASP A 144 16.82 9.66 -15.05
N LEU A 145 17.09 10.50 -16.05
CA LEU A 145 16.87 10.19 -17.45
C LEU A 145 17.87 9.12 -17.89
N ASP A 146 17.38 7.89 -18.06
CA ASP A 146 18.18 6.78 -18.59
C ASP A 146 18.60 7.08 -20.05
N LEU A 147 19.84 7.58 -20.21
CA LEU A 147 20.43 8.02 -21.49
C LEU A 147 20.84 6.87 -22.42
N ARG A 148 20.75 5.62 -21.96
CA ARG A 148 21.07 4.45 -22.79
C ARG A 148 20.14 4.36 -24.00
N SER A 149 20.66 3.83 -25.10
CA SER A 149 19.85 3.45 -26.25
C SER A 149 18.82 2.37 -25.89
N GLU A 150 17.76 2.22 -26.68
CA GLU A 150 16.75 1.19 -26.41
C GLU A 150 17.33 -0.23 -26.52
N GLU A 151 18.35 -0.44 -27.35
CA GLU A 151 19.07 -1.72 -27.45
C GLU A 151 19.87 -2.02 -26.17
N GLU A 152 20.65 -1.05 -25.67
CA GLU A 152 21.39 -1.19 -24.40
C GLU A 152 20.45 -1.45 -23.22
N LYS A 153 19.30 -0.76 -23.21
CA LYS A 153 18.23 -0.97 -22.22
C LYS A 153 17.63 -2.37 -22.29
N ALA A 154 17.37 -2.88 -23.49
CA ALA A 154 16.86 -4.23 -23.69
C ALA A 154 17.89 -5.27 -23.25
N HIS A 155 19.15 -5.10 -23.65
CA HIS A 155 20.25 -5.97 -23.24
C HIS A 155 20.41 -5.99 -21.71
N ALA A 156 20.41 -4.82 -21.07
CA ALA A 156 20.49 -4.71 -19.62
C ALA A 156 19.30 -5.40 -18.91
N ALA A 157 18.08 -5.28 -19.45
CA ALA A 157 16.90 -5.95 -18.91
C ALA A 157 17.01 -7.49 -18.99
N VAL A 158 17.49 -8.02 -20.12
CA VAL A 158 17.73 -9.47 -20.29
C VAL A 158 18.81 -9.96 -19.32
N THR A 159 19.95 -9.28 -19.26
CA THR A 159 21.06 -9.66 -18.37
C THR A 159 20.64 -9.64 -16.90
N ASN A 160 19.93 -8.60 -16.46
CA ASN A 160 19.41 -8.52 -15.10
C ASN A 160 18.38 -9.62 -14.82
N TRP A 161 17.48 -9.90 -15.76
CA TRP A 161 16.50 -10.98 -15.62
C TRP A 161 17.16 -12.35 -15.50
N MET A 162 18.14 -12.66 -16.35
CA MET A 162 18.88 -13.92 -16.28
C MET A 162 19.66 -14.07 -14.98
N ARG A 163 20.16 -12.98 -14.41
CA ARG A 163 20.77 -12.98 -13.07
C ARG A 163 19.75 -13.40 -12.00
N TRP A 164 18.55 -12.83 -12.02
CA TRP A 164 17.46 -13.23 -11.11
C TRP A 164 17.01 -14.67 -11.32
N GLN A 165 16.98 -15.16 -12.57
CA GLN A 165 16.74 -16.60 -12.83
C GLN A 165 17.81 -17.47 -12.20
N GLY A 166 19.08 -17.05 -12.27
CA GLY A 166 20.19 -17.72 -11.58
C GLY A 166 20.01 -17.77 -10.06
N TYR A 167 19.60 -16.65 -9.44
CA TYR A 167 19.28 -16.63 -8.01
C TYR A 167 18.13 -17.57 -7.65
N LEU A 168 17.05 -17.55 -8.44
CA LEU A 168 15.90 -18.44 -8.25
C LEU A 168 16.27 -19.92 -8.43
N GLY A 169 17.24 -20.24 -9.29
CA GLY A 169 17.75 -21.59 -9.50
C GLY A 169 18.43 -22.21 -8.27
N HIS A 170 18.81 -21.41 -7.27
CA HIS A 170 19.35 -21.89 -6.00
C HIS A 170 18.27 -22.27 -4.97
N LEU A 171 16.98 -22.05 -5.28
CA LEU A 171 15.87 -22.38 -4.40
C LEU A 171 15.22 -23.71 -4.79
N ASP A 172 14.64 -24.38 -3.79
CA ASP A 172 13.82 -25.57 -4.01
C ASP A 172 12.54 -25.22 -4.78
N ARG A 173 11.97 -26.22 -5.46
CA ARG A 173 10.75 -26.04 -6.28
C ARG A 173 9.58 -25.42 -5.50
N TRP A 174 9.39 -25.80 -4.25
CA TRP A 174 8.30 -25.27 -3.42
C TRP A 174 8.54 -23.80 -3.04
N GLN A 175 9.80 -23.39 -2.83
CA GLN A 175 10.18 -22.01 -2.52
C GLN A 175 9.95 -21.11 -3.74
N GLN A 176 10.37 -21.58 -4.92
CA GLN A 176 10.10 -20.89 -6.17
C GLN A 176 8.60 -20.74 -6.40
N ALA A 177 7.80 -21.79 -6.17
CA ALA A 177 6.35 -21.74 -6.30
C ALA A 177 5.72 -20.72 -5.35
N ALA A 178 6.16 -20.66 -4.08
CA ALA A 178 5.66 -19.68 -3.12
C ALA A 178 5.96 -18.24 -3.54
N ILE A 179 7.18 -17.98 -4.03
CA ILE A 179 7.58 -16.65 -4.52
C ILE A 179 6.79 -16.27 -5.77
N TRP A 180 6.67 -17.17 -6.75
CA TRP A 180 5.90 -16.90 -7.97
C TRP A 180 4.40 -16.74 -7.71
N GLY A 181 3.84 -17.48 -6.75
CA GLY A 181 2.47 -17.30 -6.29
C GLY A 181 2.22 -15.89 -5.76
N ALA A 182 3.18 -15.34 -5.00
CA ALA A 182 3.13 -13.96 -4.52
C ALA A 182 3.32 -12.92 -5.65
N VAL A 183 4.29 -13.11 -6.55
CA VAL A 183 4.55 -12.19 -7.68
C VAL A 183 3.35 -12.10 -8.62
N ARG A 184 2.62 -13.20 -8.81
CA ARG A 184 1.45 -13.28 -9.70
C ARG A 184 0.13 -13.02 -8.99
N GLU A 185 0.17 -12.73 -7.68
CA GLU A 185 -1.01 -12.53 -6.83
C GLU A 185 -2.00 -13.72 -6.89
N GLN A 186 -1.47 -14.94 -7.08
CA GLN A 186 -2.25 -16.18 -7.18
C GLN A 186 -2.48 -16.84 -5.82
N THR A 187 -1.86 -16.31 -4.76
CA THR A 187 -1.87 -16.91 -3.43
C THR A 187 -2.28 -15.86 -2.39
N ALA A 188 -3.26 -16.19 -1.55
CA ALA A 188 -3.67 -15.35 -0.44
C ALA A 188 -2.66 -15.50 0.72
N LEU A 189 -1.80 -14.50 0.92
CA LEU A 189 -0.77 -14.51 1.97
C LEU A 189 -1.32 -14.02 3.31
N ILE A 190 -2.43 -13.28 3.28
CA ILE A 190 -3.11 -12.72 4.45
C ILE A 190 -4.60 -13.06 4.37
N ARG A 191 -5.17 -13.49 5.49
CA ARG A 191 -6.61 -13.65 5.68
C ARG A 191 -6.99 -13.14 7.06
N ASP A 192 -8.06 -12.36 7.15
CA ASP A 192 -8.56 -11.80 8.42
C ASP A 192 -7.50 -11.07 9.27
N ARG A 193 -6.56 -10.38 8.60
CA ARG A 193 -5.40 -9.66 9.19
C ARG A 193 -4.36 -10.56 9.84
N GLN A 194 -4.35 -11.85 9.51
CA GLN A 194 -3.36 -12.80 9.95
C GLN A 194 -2.66 -13.44 8.75
N ALA A 195 -1.40 -13.82 8.93
CA ALA A 195 -0.65 -14.54 7.91
C ALA A 195 -1.24 -15.96 7.74
N THR A 196 -1.44 -16.37 6.50
CA THR A 196 -1.81 -17.75 6.15
C THR A 196 -0.58 -18.68 6.22
N ASP A 197 -0.79 -19.99 6.05
CA ASP A 197 0.32 -20.95 5.96
C ASP A 197 1.16 -20.69 4.70
N GLU A 198 0.51 -20.31 3.60
CA GLU A 198 1.17 -19.87 2.37
C GLU A 198 1.97 -18.59 2.60
N GLY A 199 1.44 -17.66 3.40
CA GLY A 199 2.15 -16.46 3.85
C GLY A 199 3.44 -16.79 4.60
N ARG A 200 3.38 -17.76 5.53
CA ARG A 200 4.56 -18.25 6.26
C ARG A 200 5.58 -18.91 5.32
N GLY A 201 5.11 -19.78 4.42
CA GLY A 201 5.95 -20.44 3.42
C GLY A 201 6.63 -19.45 2.48
N TYR A 202 5.90 -18.41 2.04
CA TYR A 202 6.44 -17.31 1.25
C TYR A 202 7.56 -16.56 1.96
N VAL A 203 7.37 -16.16 3.23
CA VAL A 203 8.42 -15.44 3.99
C VAL A 203 9.65 -16.32 4.18
N GLN A 204 9.48 -17.62 4.43
CA GLN A 204 10.60 -18.55 4.53
C GLN A 204 11.37 -18.68 3.20
N ALA A 205 10.66 -18.80 2.08
CA ALA A 205 11.26 -18.85 0.75
C ALA A 205 11.99 -17.52 0.43
N LEU A 206 11.40 -16.38 0.80
CA LEU A 206 11.98 -15.08 0.55
C LEU A 206 13.25 -14.82 1.37
N ARG A 207 13.31 -15.30 2.62
CA ARG A 207 14.55 -15.30 3.41
C ARG A 207 15.67 -16.03 2.67
N LYS A 208 15.37 -17.21 2.14
CA LYS A 208 16.36 -17.98 1.37
C LYS A 208 16.80 -17.25 0.09
N LEU A 209 15.87 -16.60 -0.61
CA LEU A 209 16.20 -15.79 -1.80
C LEU A 209 17.10 -14.60 -1.43
N ALA A 210 16.76 -13.86 -0.37
CA ALA A 210 17.57 -12.73 0.10
C ALA A 210 19.00 -13.18 0.45
N ASP A 211 19.15 -14.30 1.14
CA ASP A 211 20.47 -14.86 1.47
C ASP A 211 21.28 -15.23 0.21
N VAL A 212 20.63 -15.69 -0.87
CA VAL A 212 21.30 -16.00 -2.14
C VAL A 212 21.74 -14.72 -2.85
N VAL A 213 20.90 -13.69 -2.84
CA VAL A 213 21.17 -12.38 -3.46
C VAL A 213 22.34 -11.69 -2.76
N GLU A 214 22.41 -11.74 -1.43
CA GLU A 214 23.47 -11.05 -0.66
C GLU A 214 24.84 -11.72 -0.76
N ARG A 215 24.90 -13.02 -1.05
CA ARG A 215 26.17 -13.76 -1.14
C ARG A 215 26.92 -13.56 -2.46
N ARG A 216 26.32 -12.89 -3.45
CA ARG A 216 26.88 -12.76 -4.82
C ARG A 216 26.86 -11.33 -5.31
#